data_AF-A0A844GRS2-F1
#
_entry.id   AF-A0A844GRS2-F1
#
_cell.length_a   1.000
_cell.length_b   1.000
_cell.length_c   1.000
_cell.angle_alpha   90.00
_cell.angle_beta   90.00
_cell.angle_gamma   90.00
#
_symmetry.space_group_name_H-M   'P 1'
#
loop_
_entity.id
_entity.type
_entity.pdbx_description
1 polymer ?
#
loop_
_entity_poly.entity_id
_entity_poly.type
_entity_poly.pdbx_seq_one_letter_code
_entity_poly.pdbx_strand_id
1 'polypeptide(L)'
;MMNSSLINWQKLAEIKELKDYFNDDFQEFKNSICHYLKIMAKMTSTSIQEIAIIRALEVTNGCTQHSYRRNDSDSLSVEQTRECMKLSISSIRNQEIILKNGDVLEFSPETKELMTHIRTLYMDAFKNNIASQEKEFYAFSTAQFLACGKEKIDYGFQVVKDNYQDLFTDTFINKGIKYIEKYLEAIKN
;
A
#
# COMPACT_ATOMS: atom_id res chain seq x y z
N MET A 1 14.21 14.11 0.33
CA MET A 1 13.89 13.55 1.67
C MET A 1 12.59 14.18 2.14
N MET A 2 11.56 13.41 2.49
CA MET A 2 10.31 13.99 2.99
C MET A 2 10.51 14.51 4.41
N ASN A 3 10.40 15.82 4.59
CA ASN A 3 10.48 16.45 5.91
C ASN A 3 9.14 16.25 6.64
N SER A 4 9.15 15.73 7.86
CA SER A 4 7.93 15.51 8.65
C SER A 4 7.16 16.81 8.94
N SER A 5 7.78 17.97 8.78
CA SER A 5 7.12 19.28 8.81
C SER A 5 6.16 19.51 7.65
N LEU A 6 6.37 18.84 6.51
CA LEU A 6 5.51 18.87 5.33
C LEU A 6 4.28 17.98 5.47
N ILE A 7 4.14 17.22 6.56
CA ILE A 7 2.97 16.37 6.78
C ILE A 7 1.90 17.14 7.57
N ASN A 8 0.68 17.16 7.07
CA ASN A 8 -0.52 17.57 7.77
C ASN A 8 -1.07 16.38 8.58
N TRP A 9 -0.59 16.26 9.82
CA TRP A 9 -0.95 15.16 10.72
C TRP A 9 -2.45 15.09 11.05
N GLN A 10 -3.11 16.23 11.07
CA GLN A 10 -4.54 16.36 11.36
C GLN A 10 -5.34 15.76 10.21
N LYS A 11 -4.92 16.00 8.98
CA LYS A 11 -5.53 15.37 7.80
C LYS A 11 -5.31 13.87 7.78
N LEU A 12 -4.16 13.36 8.22
CA LEU A 12 -3.97 11.91 8.42
C LEU A 12 -4.90 11.34 9.50
N ALA A 13 -5.10 12.06 10.60
CA ALA A 13 -5.98 11.63 11.70
C ALA A 13 -7.47 11.56 11.33
N GLU A 14 -7.88 12.22 10.23
CA GLU A 14 -9.23 12.14 9.68
C GLU A 14 -9.45 10.89 8.81
N ILE A 15 -8.38 10.20 8.39
CA ILE A 15 -8.50 8.97 7.60
C ILE A 15 -9.10 7.87 8.46
N LYS A 16 -10.18 7.25 7.98
CA LYS A 16 -10.98 6.26 8.72
C LYS A 16 -10.12 5.14 9.31
N GLU A 17 -9.16 4.63 8.53
CA GLU A 17 -8.27 3.54 8.91
C GLU A 17 -7.24 3.96 9.98
N LEU A 18 -6.97 5.25 10.14
CA LEU A 18 -5.96 5.77 11.07
C LEU A 18 -6.56 6.42 12.32
N LYS A 19 -7.83 6.82 12.24
CA LYS A 19 -8.51 7.65 13.22
C LYS A 19 -8.40 7.11 14.65
N ASP A 20 -8.63 5.81 14.83
CA ASP A 20 -8.63 5.22 16.16
C ASP A 20 -7.23 5.21 16.78
N TYR A 21 -6.17 4.98 15.98
CA TYR A 21 -4.79 5.03 16.47
C TYR A 21 -4.34 6.45 16.84
N PHE A 22 -4.78 7.47 16.10
CA PHE A 22 -4.51 8.86 16.45
C PHE A 22 -5.32 9.34 17.66
N ASN A 23 -6.53 8.81 17.87
CA ASN A 23 -7.35 9.12 19.05
C ASN A 23 -6.80 8.48 20.33
N ASP A 24 -6.24 7.28 20.22
CA ASP A 24 -5.64 6.55 21.35
C ASP A 24 -4.38 7.25 21.86
N ASP A 25 -3.36 7.41 20.99
CA ASP A 25 -2.19 8.25 21.27
C ASP A 25 -1.65 8.89 19.99
N PHE A 26 -1.99 10.17 19.82
CA PHE A 26 -1.59 10.95 18.65
C PHE A 26 -0.07 11.05 18.48
N GLN A 27 0.68 11.27 19.55
CA GLN A 27 2.12 11.50 19.45
C GLN A 27 2.86 10.18 19.23
N GLU A 28 2.46 9.13 19.92
CA GLU A 28 3.04 7.80 19.74
C GLU A 28 2.83 7.31 18.31
N PHE A 29 1.61 7.37 17.78
CA PHE A 29 1.34 6.89 16.42
C PHE A 29 2.05 7.72 15.36
N LYS A 30 2.11 9.04 15.54
CA LYS A 30 2.96 9.93 14.71
C LYS A 30 4.44 9.53 14.76
N ASN A 31 4.95 9.18 15.95
CA ASN A 31 6.34 8.75 16.12
C ASN A 31 6.60 7.42 15.40
N SER A 32 5.68 6.45 15.43
CA SER A 32 5.78 5.21 14.66
C SER A 32 5.84 5.49 13.15
N ILE A 33 4.96 6.35 12.62
CA ILE A 33 5.03 6.76 11.19
C ILE A 33 6.38 7.42 10.88
N CYS A 34 6.86 8.33 11.73
CA CYS A 34 8.14 9.00 11.54
C CYS A 34 9.33 8.04 11.61
N HIS A 35 9.25 6.98 12.42
CA HIS A 35 10.27 5.93 12.48
C HIS A 35 10.42 5.25 11.11
N TYR A 36 9.32 4.80 10.50
CA TYR A 36 9.35 4.16 9.19
C TYR A 36 9.74 5.11 8.05
N LEU A 37 9.34 6.38 8.12
CA LEU A 37 9.80 7.40 7.18
C LEU A 37 11.33 7.56 7.20
N LYS A 38 11.97 7.47 8.38
CA LYS A 38 13.44 7.50 8.48
C LYS A 38 14.11 6.27 7.88
N ILE A 39 13.48 5.10 7.95
CA ILE A 39 13.96 3.88 7.29
C ILE A 39 13.90 4.07 5.77
N MET A 40 12.74 4.46 5.24
CA MET A 40 12.56 4.65 3.81
C MET A 40 13.38 5.81 3.23
N ALA A 41 13.68 6.84 4.02
CA ALA A 41 14.57 7.92 3.61
C ALA A 41 16.00 7.46 3.28
N LYS A 42 16.41 6.26 3.70
CA LYS A 42 17.70 5.65 3.38
C LYS A 42 17.68 4.78 2.13
N MET A 43 16.50 4.44 1.62
CA MET A 43 16.35 3.56 0.45
C MET A 43 16.62 4.32 -0.84
N THR A 44 16.99 3.58 -1.88
CA THR A 44 17.18 4.15 -3.21
C THR A 44 15.84 4.61 -3.84
N SER A 45 15.90 5.56 -4.78
CA SER A 45 14.70 5.97 -5.51
C SER A 45 14.06 4.81 -6.29
N THR A 46 14.87 3.87 -6.78
CA THR A 46 14.41 2.65 -7.45
C THR A 46 13.59 1.79 -6.48
N SER A 47 14.10 1.53 -5.28
CA SER A 47 13.39 0.75 -4.26
C SER A 47 12.07 1.41 -3.83
N ILE A 48 12.05 2.74 -3.68
CA ILE A 48 10.80 3.47 -3.39
C ILE A 48 9.81 3.36 -4.55
N GLN A 49 10.28 3.34 -5.80
CA GLN A 49 9.41 3.13 -6.97
C GLN A 49 8.86 1.70 -7.02
N GLU A 50 9.68 0.68 -6.73
CA GLU A 50 9.23 -0.72 -6.60
C GLU A 50 8.13 -0.84 -5.54
N ILE A 51 8.32 -0.20 -4.38
CA ILE A 51 7.31 -0.12 -3.31
C ILE A 51 6.02 0.51 -3.85
N ALA A 52 6.10 1.61 -4.59
CA ALA A 52 4.91 2.27 -5.13
C ALA A 52 4.11 1.35 -6.06
N ILE A 53 4.78 0.56 -6.91
CA ILE A 53 4.13 -0.40 -7.82
C ILE A 53 3.43 -1.50 -7.03
N ILE A 54 4.13 -2.16 -6.08
CA ILE A 54 3.52 -3.24 -5.30
C ILE A 54 2.38 -2.73 -4.42
N ARG A 55 2.50 -1.53 -3.84
CA ARG A 55 1.42 -0.92 -3.06
C ARG A 55 0.20 -0.59 -3.92
N ALA A 56 0.39 -0.10 -5.14
CA ALA A 56 -0.71 0.12 -6.08
C ALA A 56 -1.44 -1.21 -6.38
N LEU A 57 -0.70 -2.30 -6.62
CA LEU A 57 -1.26 -3.63 -6.85
C LEU A 57 -2.02 -4.15 -5.62
N GLU A 58 -1.41 -4.07 -4.44
CA GLU A 58 -1.99 -4.55 -3.17
C GLU A 58 -3.27 -3.81 -2.80
N VAL A 59 -3.27 -2.47 -2.90
CA VAL A 59 -4.44 -1.65 -2.60
C VAL A 59 -5.56 -1.93 -3.61
N THR A 60 -5.23 -2.04 -4.90
CA THR A 60 -6.22 -2.40 -5.94
C THR A 60 -6.87 -3.74 -5.61
N ASN A 61 -6.08 -4.77 -5.31
CA ASN A 61 -6.61 -6.06 -4.89
C ASN A 61 -7.41 -5.98 -3.58
N GLY A 62 -6.97 -5.19 -2.60
CA GLY A 62 -7.72 -4.93 -1.36
C GLY A 62 -9.12 -4.38 -1.63
N CYS A 63 -9.23 -3.39 -2.51
CA CYS A 63 -10.53 -2.86 -2.96
C CYS A 63 -11.40 -3.93 -3.63
N THR A 64 -10.82 -4.75 -4.51
CA THR A 64 -11.52 -5.88 -5.16
C THR A 64 -12.06 -6.87 -4.13
N GLN A 65 -11.22 -7.32 -3.20
CA GLN A 65 -11.61 -8.29 -2.18
C GLN A 65 -12.67 -7.75 -1.22
N HIS A 66 -12.60 -6.46 -0.87
CA HIS A 66 -13.57 -5.84 0.04
C HIS A 66 -14.95 -5.72 -0.62
N SER A 67 -14.98 -5.32 -1.89
CA SER A 67 -16.20 -5.20 -2.68
C SER A 67 -16.87 -6.56 -2.90
N TYR A 68 -16.10 -7.59 -3.22
CA TYR A 68 -16.60 -8.96 -3.32
C TYR A 68 -17.18 -9.46 -1.99
N ARG A 69 -16.50 -9.26 -0.87
CA ARG A 69 -16.99 -9.69 0.46
C ARG A 69 -18.28 -9.01 0.89
N ARG A 70 -18.55 -7.82 0.36
CA ARG A 70 -19.76 -7.05 0.65
C ARG A 70 -20.90 -7.32 -0.33
N ASN A 71 -20.66 -8.12 -1.38
CA ASN A 71 -21.56 -8.29 -2.52
C ASN A 71 -22.00 -6.94 -3.11
N ASP A 72 -21.05 -6.00 -3.25
CA ASP A 72 -21.33 -4.73 -3.91
C ASP A 72 -21.76 -5.00 -5.37
N SER A 73 -22.64 -4.18 -5.92
CA SER A 73 -23.20 -4.38 -7.27
C SER A 73 -22.16 -4.36 -8.40
N ASP A 74 -20.99 -3.77 -8.14
CA ASP A 74 -19.86 -3.69 -9.07
C ASP A 74 -18.73 -4.69 -8.76
N SER A 75 -18.99 -5.68 -7.89
CA SER A 75 -18.02 -6.72 -7.58
C SER A 75 -17.70 -7.57 -8.81
N LEU A 76 -16.42 -7.94 -8.97
CA LEU A 76 -16.00 -8.88 -10.00
C LEU A 76 -16.59 -10.28 -9.73
N SER A 77 -16.56 -11.15 -10.74
CA SER A 77 -16.90 -12.56 -10.55
C SER A 77 -15.97 -13.23 -9.52
N VAL A 78 -16.40 -14.37 -8.99
CA VAL A 78 -15.60 -15.15 -8.05
C VAL A 78 -14.26 -15.55 -8.66
N GLU A 79 -14.28 -15.98 -9.92
CA GLU A 79 -13.11 -16.43 -10.67
C GLU A 79 -12.12 -15.29 -10.87
N GLN A 80 -12.61 -14.13 -11.33
CA GLN A 80 -11.77 -12.96 -11.57
C GLN A 80 -11.21 -12.40 -10.25
N THR A 81 -12.02 -12.38 -9.18
CA THR A 81 -11.57 -12.01 -7.83
C THR A 81 -10.45 -12.94 -7.31
N ARG A 82 -10.52 -14.24 -7.61
CA ARG A 82 -9.47 -15.20 -7.26
C ARG A 82 -8.19 -14.98 -8.05
N GLU A 83 -8.27 -14.67 -9.34
CA GLU A 83 -7.10 -14.37 -10.15
C GLU A 83 -6.42 -13.05 -9.71
N CYS A 84 -7.19 -12.00 -9.40
CA CYS A 84 -6.69 -10.78 -8.76
C CYS A 84 -5.91 -11.08 -7.46
N MET A 85 -6.50 -11.92 -6.60
CA MET A 85 -5.88 -12.30 -5.33
C MET A 85 -4.60 -13.10 -5.56
N LYS A 86 -4.63 -14.08 -6.48
CA LYS A 86 -3.50 -14.93 -6.81
C LYS A 86 -2.33 -14.09 -7.31
N LEU A 87 -2.57 -13.15 -8.23
CA LEU A 87 -1.58 -12.21 -8.75
C LEU A 87 -0.91 -11.43 -7.61
N SER A 88 -1.72 -10.76 -6.78
CA SER A 88 -1.21 -9.95 -5.67
C SER A 88 -0.39 -10.79 -4.67
N ILE A 89 -0.92 -11.95 -4.25
CA ILE A 89 -0.22 -12.84 -3.31
C ILE A 89 1.07 -13.41 -3.92
N SER A 90 1.06 -13.80 -5.20
CA SER A 90 2.27 -14.30 -5.86
C SER A 90 3.33 -13.21 -5.94
N SER A 91 2.97 -11.97 -6.26
CA SER A 91 3.92 -10.88 -6.33
C SER A 91 4.57 -10.56 -4.98
N ILE A 92 3.78 -10.56 -3.89
CA ILE A 92 4.32 -10.36 -2.54
C ILE A 92 5.22 -11.53 -2.13
N ARG A 93 4.81 -12.77 -2.41
CA ARG A 93 5.54 -13.98 -1.98
C ARG A 93 6.85 -14.16 -2.75
N ASN A 94 6.80 -13.98 -4.06
CA ASN A 94 7.96 -14.15 -4.93
C ASN A 94 8.83 -12.88 -4.98
N GLN A 95 8.31 -11.74 -4.50
CA GLN A 95 8.99 -10.45 -4.50
C GLN A 95 9.37 -9.99 -5.91
N GLU A 96 8.42 -10.20 -6.83
CA GLU A 96 8.54 -9.88 -8.26
C GLU A 96 7.16 -9.55 -8.84
N ILE A 97 7.13 -8.86 -9.98
CA ILE A 97 5.90 -8.55 -10.70
C ILE A 97 6.07 -8.99 -12.16
N ILE A 98 5.24 -9.94 -12.59
CA ILE A 98 5.24 -10.46 -13.97
C ILE A 98 4.35 -9.57 -14.84
N LEU A 99 4.96 -8.81 -15.75
CA LEU A 99 4.28 -7.88 -16.64
C LEU A 99 3.55 -8.60 -17.78
N LYS A 100 2.62 -7.90 -18.45
CA LYS A 100 1.79 -8.50 -19.52
C LYS A 100 2.60 -9.01 -20.71
N ASN A 101 3.77 -8.42 -20.93
CA ASN A 101 4.68 -8.79 -22.02
C ASN A 101 5.60 -9.97 -21.64
N GLY A 102 5.49 -10.49 -20.43
CA GLY A 102 6.31 -11.58 -19.90
C GLY A 102 7.58 -11.12 -19.18
N ASP A 103 7.89 -9.82 -19.16
CA ASP A 103 9.03 -9.29 -18.41
C ASP A 103 8.78 -9.42 -16.90
N VAL A 104 9.86 -9.58 -16.15
CA VAL A 104 9.82 -9.69 -14.69
C VAL A 104 10.48 -8.47 -14.07
N LEU A 105 9.70 -7.70 -13.32
CA LEU A 105 10.22 -6.67 -12.42
C LEU A 105 10.60 -7.36 -11.10
N GLU A 106 11.88 -7.63 -10.93
CA GLU A 106 12.42 -8.19 -9.70
C GLU A 106 12.73 -7.09 -8.68
N PHE A 107 12.33 -7.27 -7.42
CA PHE A 107 12.61 -6.27 -6.38
C PHE A 107 14.08 -6.24 -5.98
N SER A 108 14.60 -5.04 -5.75
CA SER A 108 15.92 -4.84 -5.16
C SER A 108 16.05 -5.49 -3.77
N PRO A 109 17.27 -5.85 -3.30
CA PRO A 109 17.47 -6.41 -1.97
C PRO A 109 16.86 -5.58 -0.83
N GLU A 110 16.95 -4.25 -0.92
CA GLU A 110 16.34 -3.32 0.05
C GLU A 110 14.81 -3.47 0.09
N THR A 111 14.16 -3.53 -1.08
CA THR A 111 12.72 -3.74 -1.18
C THR A 111 12.33 -5.13 -0.69
N LYS A 112 13.11 -6.18 -1.00
CA LYS A 112 12.86 -7.55 -0.56
C LYS A 112 12.91 -7.68 0.97
N GLU A 113 13.89 -7.06 1.62
CA GLU A 113 13.98 -7.01 3.07
C GLU A 113 12.76 -6.31 3.67
N LEU A 114 12.40 -5.14 3.13
CA LEU A 114 11.25 -4.37 3.58
C LEU A 114 9.93 -5.12 3.42
N MET A 115 9.72 -5.76 2.27
CA MET A 115 8.53 -6.56 1.96
C MET A 115 8.43 -7.81 2.84
N THR A 116 9.56 -8.37 3.26
CA THR A 116 9.57 -9.47 4.23
C THR A 116 9.10 -8.97 5.60
N HIS A 117 9.59 -7.81 6.03
CA HIS A 117 9.20 -7.21 7.31
C HIS A 117 7.70 -6.88 7.37
N ILE A 118 7.16 -6.21 6.35
CA ILE A 118 5.72 -5.86 6.32
C ILE A 118 4.83 -7.10 6.28
N ARG A 119 5.26 -8.16 5.60
CA ARG A 119 4.53 -9.44 5.57
C ARG A 119 4.46 -10.06 6.96
N THR A 120 5.55 -10.04 7.73
CA THR A 120 5.56 -10.51 9.12
C THR A 120 4.60 -9.69 9.97
N LEU A 121 4.65 -8.35 9.89
CA LEU A 121 3.71 -7.47 10.59
C LEU A 121 2.25 -7.77 10.23
N TYR A 122 1.95 -7.97 8.95
CA TYR A 122 0.61 -8.32 8.48
C TYR A 122 0.13 -9.66 9.04
N MET A 123 0.99 -10.69 9.05
CA MET A 123 0.66 -11.99 9.62
C MET A 123 0.40 -11.87 11.12
N ASP A 124 1.23 -11.14 11.85
CA ASP A 124 1.07 -10.97 13.28
C ASP A 124 -0.19 -10.18 13.64
N ALA A 125 -0.48 -9.10 12.91
CA ALA A 125 -1.66 -8.27 13.11
C ALA A 125 -2.96 -9.04 12.78
N PHE A 126 -3.07 -9.57 11.55
CA PHE A 126 -4.35 -10.02 11.00
C PHE A 126 -4.55 -11.53 10.96
N LYS A 127 -3.51 -12.33 11.28
CA LYS A 127 -3.62 -13.79 11.38
C LYS A 127 -3.40 -14.29 12.79
N ASN A 128 -2.42 -13.74 13.51
CA ASN A 128 -2.11 -14.13 14.88
C ASN A 128 -2.83 -13.27 15.94
N ASN A 129 -3.57 -12.22 15.51
CA ASN A 129 -4.36 -11.31 16.35
C ASN A 129 -3.53 -10.61 17.45
N ILE A 130 -2.31 -10.21 17.13
CA ILE A 130 -1.46 -9.44 18.04
C ILE A 130 -1.80 -7.96 17.87
N ALA A 131 -2.66 -7.43 18.76
CA ALA A 131 -3.24 -6.08 18.64
C ALA A 131 -2.20 -4.95 18.45
N SER A 132 -1.04 -5.03 19.12
CA SER A 132 0.02 -4.02 18.97
C SER A 132 0.62 -3.96 17.56
N GLN A 133 0.53 -5.05 16.79
CA GLN A 133 1.09 -5.16 15.45
C GLN A 133 0.20 -4.54 14.38
N GLU A 134 -1.10 -4.40 14.65
CA GLU A 134 -2.02 -3.72 13.73
C GLU A 134 -1.69 -2.24 13.62
N LYS A 135 -1.43 -1.58 14.76
CA LYS A 135 -0.94 -0.19 14.83
C LYS A 135 0.36 -0.03 14.05
N GLU A 136 1.34 -0.91 14.25
CA GLU A 136 2.62 -0.85 13.55
C GLU A 136 2.46 -1.09 12.03
N PHE A 137 1.58 -2.01 11.62
CA PHE A 137 1.26 -2.22 10.20
C PHE A 137 0.68 -0.95 9.55
N TYR A 138 -0.29 -0.29 10.20
CA TYR A 138 -0.88 0.95 9.68
C TYR A 138 0.09 2.13 9.69
N ALA A 139 0.95 2.24 10.71
CA ALA A 139 2.02 3.23 10.73
C ALA A 139 2.97 3.03 9.55
N PHE A 140 3.36 1.77 9.28
CA PHE A 140 4.26 1.44 8.20
C PHE A 140 3.64 1.68 6.82
N SER A 141 2.41 1.19 6.60
CA SER A 141 1.69 1.42 5.34
C SER A 141 1.51 2.91 5.06
N THR A 142 1.19 3.70 6.09
CA THR A 142 1.09 5.17 5.96
C THR A 142 2.42 5.77 5.54
N ALA A 143 3.51 5.38 6.18
CA ALA A 143 4.84 5.85 5.83
C ALA A 143 5.17 5.51 4.36
N GLN A 144 4.80 4.33 3.84
CA GLN A 144 5.08 3.93 2.47
C GLN A 144 4.42 4.87 1.46
N PHE A 145 3.14 5.18 1.64
CA PHE A 145 2.42 6.11 0.76
C PHE A 145 3.05 7.50 0.78
N LEU A 146 3.40 8.00 1.97
CA LEU A 146 4.05 9.29 2.14
C LEU A 146 5.45 9.32 1.50
N ALA A 147 6.28 8.30 1.74
CA ALA A 147 7.63 8.23 1.19
C ALA A 147 7.65 8.11 -0.34
N CYS A 148 6.69 7.37 -0.92
CA CYS A 148 6.52 7.29 -2.37
C CYS A 148 6.14 8.65 -2.96
N GLY A 149 5.22 9.35 -2.29
CA GLY A 149 4.65 10.60 -2.78
C GLY A 149 3.81 10.39 -4.05
N LYS A 150 3.22 11.47 -4.54
CA LYS A 150 2.25 11.41 -5.64
C LYS A 150 2.84 10.84 -6.93
N GLU A 151 3.99 11.34 -7.37
CA GLU A 151 4.60 10.96 -8.64
C GLU A 151 4.84 9.43 -8.75
N LYS A 152 5.44 8.82 -7.72
CA LYS A 152 5.73 7.38 -7.75
C LYS A 152 4.47 6.53 -7.59
N ILE A 153 3.50 6.97 -6.79
CA ILE A 153 2.21 6.28 -6.67
C ILE A 153 1.45 6.32 -8.00
N ASP A 154 1.41 7.47 -8.68
CA ASP A 154 0.79 7.61 -9.99
C ASP A 154 1.48 6.68 -11.00
N TYR A 155 2.82 6.62 -10.99
CA TYR A 155 3.58 5.66 -11.80
C TYR A 155 3.22 4.20 -11.46
N GLY A 156 3.11 3.85 -10.17
CA GLY A 156 2.72 2.52 -9.72
C GLY A 156 1.35 2.11 -10.26
N PHE A 157 0.36 3.00 -10.18
CA PHE A 157 -0.96 2.75 -10.77
C PHE A 157 -0.95 2.70 -12.29
N GLN A 158 -0.09 3.47 -12.95
CA GLN A 158 0.08 3.38 -14.40
C GLN A 158 0.61 1.99 -14.80
N VAL A 159 1.61 1.46 -14.08
CA VAL A 159 2.09 0.08 -14.28
C VAL A 159 0.97 -0.95 -14.06
N VAL A 160 0.18 -0.80 -12.99
CA VAL A 160 -0.95 -1.71 -12.72
C VAL A 160 -1.99 -1.64 -13.85
N LYS A 161 -2.31 -0.45 -14.32
CA LYS A 161 -3.26 -0.24 -15.43
C LYS A 161 -2.75 -0.87 -16.71
N ASP A 162 -1.52 -0.53 -17.11
CA ASP A 162 -0.96 -0.99 -18.37
C ASP A 162 -0.84 -2.51 -18.46
N ASN A 163 -0.70 -3.19 -17.32
CA ASN A 163 -0.46 -4.64 -17.28
C ASN A 163 -1.67 -5.47 -16.84
N TYR A 164 -2.59 -4.90 -16.06
CA TYR A 164 -3.63 -5.68 -15.38
C TYR A 164 -5.02 -5.01 -15.42
N GLN A 165 -5.25 -3.99 -16.24
CA GLN A 165 -6.58 -3.36 -16.38
C GLN A 165 -7.66 -4.37 -16.80
N ASP A 166 -7.35 -5.34 -17.67
CA ASP A 166 -8.33 -6.36 -18.07
C ASP A 166 -8.75 -7.26 -16.89
N LEU A 167 -7.86 -7.43 -15.91
CA LEU A 167 -8.10 -8.24 -14.73
C LEU A 167 -8.78 -7.43 -13.61
N PHE A 168 -8.28 -6.23 -13.29
CA PHE A 168 -8.84 -5.43 -12.19
C PHE A 168 -9.99 -4.53 -12.61
N THR A 169 -10.11 -4.18 -13.89
CA THR A 169 -10.98 -3.13 -14.45
C THR A 169 -10.64 -1.72 -13.95
N ASP A 170 -11.04 -0.70 -14.70
CA ASP A 170 -10.87 0.70 -14.28
C ASP A 170 -11.55 1.00 -12.94
N THR A 171 -12.65 0.31 -12.63
CA THR A 171 -13.41 0.50 -11.38
C THR A 171 -12.51 0.28 -10.16
N PHE A 172 -11.79 -0.83 -10.09
CA PHE A 172 -11.00 -1.17 -8.90
C PHE A 172 -9.66 -0.43 -8.86
N ILE A 173 -9.06 -0.17 -10.01
CA ILE A 173 -7.86 0.69 -10.10
C ILE A 173 -8.20 2.09 -9.57
N ASN A 174 -9.32 2.68 -9.99
CA ASN A 174 -9.76 3.99 -9.51
C ASN A 174 -10.14 3.99 -8.03
N LYS A 175 -10.73 2.91 -7.51
CA LYS A 175 -10.96 2.75 -6.07
C LYS A 175 -9.64 2.76 -5.29
N GLY A 176 -8.61 2.08 -5.82
CA GLY A 176 -7.29 2.06 -5.22
C GLY A 176 -6.60 3.43 -5.24
N ILE A 177 -6.68 4.15 -6.35
CA ILE A 177 -6.17 5.54 -6.45
C ILE A 177 -6.81 6.41 -5.37
N LYS A 178 -8.15 6.44 -5.32
CA LYS A 178 -8.90 7.24 -4.32
C LYS A 178 -8.62 6.84 -2.87
N TYR A 179 -8.24 5.59 -2.64
CA TYR A 179 -7.83 5.13 -1.32
C TYR A 179 -6.50 5.79 -0.92
N ILE A 180 -5.47 5.73 -1.77
CA ILE A 180 -4.14 6.28 -1.47
C ILE A 180 -4.13 7.82 -1.52
N GLU A 181 -4.94 8.44 -2.39
CA GLU A 181 -5.03 9.90 -2.52
C GLU A 181 -5.28 10.61 -1.18
N LYS A 182 -6.11 10.03 -0.30
CA LYS A 182 -6.37 10.57 1.04
C LYS A 182 -5.11 10.74 1.89
N TYR A 183 -4.15 9.82 1.74
CA TYR A 183 -2.86 9.87 2.43
C TYR A 183 -1.94 10.92 1.80
N LEU A 184 -1.88 10.96 0.47
CA LEU A 184 -1.03 11.88 -0.28
C LEU A 184 -1.46 13.33 -0.11
N GLU A 185 -2.76 13.56 -0.01
CA GLU A 185 -3.38 14.84 0.28
C GLU A 185 -2.94 15.46 1.62
N ALA A 186 -2.36 14.67 2.52
CA ALA A 186 -1.77 15.15 3.77
C ALA A 186 -0.34 15.70 3.58
N ILE A 187 0.27 15.55 2.41
CA ILE A 187 1.55 16.18 2.08
C ILE A 187 1.26 17.65 1.70
N LYS A 188 1.86 18.58 2.43
CA LYS A 188 1.78 20.02 2.14
C LYS A 188 2.60 20.34 0.89
N ASN A 189 2.00 21.11 -0.01
CA ASN A 189 2.66 21.68 -1.19
C ASN A 189 3.67 22.75 -0.78
#